data_AF-A0A9E6WFA3-F1
#
_entry.id   AF-A0A9E6WFA3-F1
#
_cell.length_a   1.000
_cell.length_b   1.000
_cell.length_c   1.000
_cell.angle_alpha   90.00
_cell.angle_beta   90.00
_cell.angle_gamma   90.00
#
_symmetry.space_group_name_H-M   'P 1'
#
loop_
_entity.id
_entity.type
_entity.pdbx_description
1 polymer ?
#
loop_
_entity_poly.entity_id
_entity_poly.type
_entity_poly.pdbx_seq_one_letter_code
_entity_poly.pdbx_strand_id
1 'polypeptide(L)'
;MKKILFLTVAFCLIAATAFGASTIKIGLMAPLTGPWASEGQDMKQIVELLAAELNAQGGLLGKKVEVISADDGGDPKTAALAAQKLVTQDVVGAIGTYGSSITEAS
;
A
#
# COMPACT_ATOMS: atom_id res chain seq x y z
N MET A 1 -2.22 -44.19 16.34
CA MET A 1 -2.14 -44.06 14.86
C MET A 1 -3.19 -43.11 14.30
N LYS A 2 -4.50 -43.26 14.60
CA LYS A 2 -5.56 -42.33 14.12
C LYS A 2 -5.39 -40.87 14.58
N LYS A 3 -4.90 -40.63 15.81
CA LYS A 3 -4.64 -39.28 16.35
C LYS A 3 -3.48 -38.54 15.65
N ILE A 4 -2.45 -39.28 15.22
CA ILE A 4 -1.30 -38.74 14.50
C ILE A 4 -1.73 -38.36 13.08
N LEU A 5 -2.53 -39.21 12.42
CA LEU A 5 -3.07 -38.94 11.09
C LEU A 5 -3.99 -37.71 11.06
N PHE A 6 -4.82 -37.51 12.09
CA PHE A 6 -5.67 -36.30 12.22
C PHE A 6 -4.86 -35.01 12.39
N LEU A 7 -3.75 -35.06 13.13
CA LEU A 7 -2.90 -33.89 13.38
C LEU A 7 -2.15 -33.46 12.11
N THR A 8 -1.72 -34.41 11.28
CA THR A 8 -1.03 -34.13 10.01
C THR A 8 -1.95 -33.52 8.96
N VAL A 9 -3.23 -33.95 8.90
CA VAL A 9 -4.23 -33.39 7.98
C VAL A 9 -4.61 -31.96 8.39
N ALA A 10 -4.77 -31.69 9.69
CA ALA A 10 -5.04 -30.35 10.19
C ALA A 10 -3.88 -29.37 9.90
N PHE A 11 -2.63 -29.84 9.99
CA PHE A 11 -1.45 -29.03 9.66
C PHE A 11 -1.36 -28.70 8.16
N CYS A 12 -1.74 -29.64 7.27
CA CYS A 12 -1.78 -29.38 5.83
C CYS A 12 -2.88 -28.38 5.43
N LEU A 13 -4.03 -28.36 6.11
CA LEU A 13 -5.09 -27.39 5.83
C LEU A 13 -4.70 -25.95 6.24
N ILE A 14 -3.89 -25.79 7.28
CA ILE A 14 -3.37 -24.48 7.72
C ILE A 14 -2.23 -24.00 6.81
N ALA A 15 -1.41 -24.92 6.28
CA ALA A 15 -0.34 -24.57 5.34
C ALA A 15 -0.87 -24.15 3.95
N ALA A 16 -2.04 -24.64 3.54
CA ALA A 16 -2.65 -24.31 2.25
C ALA A 16 -3.14 -22.85 2.15
N THR A 17 -3.36 -22.15 3.27
CA THR A 17 -3.75 -20.73 3.25
C THR A 17 -2.57 -19.77 3.09
N ALA A 18 -1.33 -20.24 3.20
CA ALA A 18 -0.13 -19.41 3.11
C ALA A 18 0.43 -19.28 1.67
N PHE A 19 0.06 -20.17 0.76
CA PHE A 19 0.54 -20.20 -0.62
C PHE A 19 -0.45 -19.51 -1.58
N GLY A 20 -0.51 -18.17 -1.60
CA GLY A 20 -1.23 -17.48 -2.68
C GLY A 20 -1.65 -16.02 -2.48
N ALA A 21 -1.41 -15.39 -1.33
CA ALA A 21 -1.81 -13.99 -1.14
C ALA A 21 -0.86 -13.04 -1.87
N SER A 22 -1.12 -12.75 -3.15
CA SER A 22 -0.48 -11.65 -3.88
C SER A 22 -0.73 -10.33 -3.12
N THR A 23 0.31 -9.56 -2.83
CA THR A 23 0.17 -8.24 -2.18
C THR A 23 -0.61 -7.27 -3.08
N ILE A 24 -1.52 -6.50 -2.50
CA ILE A 24 -2.19 -5.37 -3.15
C ILE A 24 -1.36 -4.12 -2.88
N LYS A 25 -0.79 -3.54 -3.93
CA LYS A 25 -0.03 -2.29 -3.82
C LYS A 25 -0.94 -1.08 -4.04
N ILE A 26 -0.94 -0.15 -3.09
CA ILE A 26 -1.65 1.13 -3.19
C ILE A 26 -0.61 2.24 -3.21
N GLY A 27 -0.68 3.10 -4.22
CA GLY A 27 0.17 4.28 -4.32
C GLY A 27 -0.29 5.39 -3.36
N LEU A 28 0.67 6.11 -2.79
CA LEU A 28 0.43 7.39 -2.12
C LEU A 28 1.29 8.45 -2.81
N MET A 29 0.65 9.49 -3.32
CA MET A 29 1.32 10.69 -3.81
C MET A 29 1.09 11.82 -2.81
N ALA A 30 2.16 12.40 -2.27
CA ALA A 30 2.09 13.45 -1.25
C ALA A 30 3.36 14.32 -1.29
N PRO A 31 3.31 15.56 -0.77
CA PRO A 31 4.49 16.42 -0.65
C PRO A 31 5.33 15.95 0.54
N LEU A 32 6.17 14.95 0.35
CA LEU A 32 7.00 14.37 1.42
C LEU A 32 8.21 15.24 1.73
N THR A 33 8.58 16.13 0.81
CA THR A 33 9.58 17.19 0.98
C THR A 33 9.00 18.56 0.60
N GLY A 34 9.79 19.61 0.85
CA GLY A 34 9.40 20.98 0.50
C GLY A 34 8.56 21.68 1.59
N PRO A 35 7.90 22.80 1.24
CA PRO A 35 7.20 23.65 2.22
C PRO A 35 6.06 22.96 2.97
N TRP A 36 5.48 21.93 2.36
CA TRP A 36 4.31 21.20 2.86
C TRP A 36 4.67 19.79 3.38
N ALA A 37 5.96 19.58 3.68
CA ALA A 37 6.45 18.29 4.13
C ALA A 37 5.76 17.81 5.43
N SER A 38 5.38 18.73 6.32
CA SER A 38 4.68 18.36 7.55
C SER A 38 3.36 17.66 7.24
N GLU A 39 2.51 18.26 6.41
CA GLU A 39 1.24 17.65 6.03
C GLU A 39 1.46 16.34 5.24
N GLY A 40 2.44 16.30 4.34
CA GLY A 40 2.74 15.09 3.57
C GLY A 40 3.25 13.92 4.42
N GLN A 41 4.07 14.18 5.44
CA GLN A 41 4.50 13.15 6.39
C GLN A 41 3.32 12.66 7.25
N ASP A 42 2.43 13.56 7.67
CA ASP A 42 1.20 13.19 8.39
C ASP A 42 0.31 12.28 7.51
N MET A 43 0.11 12.65 6.23
CA MET A 43 -0.62 11.82 5.27
C MET A 43 0.00 10.42 5.13
N LYS A 44 1.32 10.34 4.98
CA LYS A 44 2.04 9.07 4.89
C LYS A 44 1.84 8.22 6.13
N GLN A 45 2.01 8.79 7.32
CA GLN A 45 1.84 8.08 8.58
C GLN A 45 0.41 7.55 8.74
N ILE A 46 -0.60 8.35 8.40
CA ILE A 46 -2.01 7.95 8.48
C ILE A 46 -2.30 6.77 7.54
N VAL A 47 -1.85 6.85 6.28
CA VAL A 47 -2.09 5.79 5.30
C VAL A 47 -1.37 4.50 5.68
N GLU A 48 -0.13 4.59 6.17
CA GLU A 48 0.63 3.44 6.66
C GLU A 48 -0.02 2.80 7.89
N LEU A 49 -0.53 3.61 8.83
CA LEU A 49 -1.26 3.13 10.00
C LEU A 49 -2.53 2.37 9.58
N LEU A 50 -3.34 2.94 8.68
CA LEU A 50 -4.56 2.29 8.19
C LEU A 50 -4.26 0.99 7.44
N ALA A 51 -3.19 0.96 6.64
CA ALA A 51 -2.75 -0.27 5.98
C ALA A 51 -2.31 -1.34 6.99
N ALA A 52 -1.60 -0.94 8.05
CA ALA A 52 -1.20 -1.85 9.12
C ALA A 52 -2.41 -2.42 9.87
N GLU A 53 -3.39 -1.59 10.23
CA GLU A 53 -4.63 -2.01 10.89
C GLU A 53 -5.45 -2.97 10.01
N LEU A 54 -5.60 -2.64 8.73
CA LEU A 54 -6.31 -3.49 7.77
C LEU A 54 -5.61 -4.84 7.59
N ASN A 55 -4.28 -4.85 7.50
CA ASN A 55 -3.49 -6.07 7.42
C ASN A 55 -3.59 -6.93 8.68
N ALA A 56 -3.66 -6.31 9.86
CA ALA A 56 -3.88 -7.02 11.12
C ALA A 56 -5.26 -7.69 11.18
N GLN A 57 -6.24 -7.18 10.44
CA GLN A 57 -7.60 -7.72 10.31
C GLN A 57 -7.76 -8.75 9.18
N GLY A 58 -6.65 -9.23 8.60
CA GLY A 58 -6.67 -10.22 7.52
C GLY A 58 -6.51 -9.63 6.11
N GLY A 59 -6.27 -8.32 6.01
CA GLY A 59 -5.99 -7.64 4.75
C GLY A 59 -7.22 -7.33 3.91
N LEU A 60 -6.99 -6.77 2.73
CA LEU A 60 -8.03 -6.42 1.77
C LEU A 60 -8.31 -7.61 0.86
N LEU A 61 -9.55 -8.11 0.85
CA LEU A 61 -9.93 -9.30 0.05
C LEU A 61 -9.03 -10.53 0.35
N GLY A 62 -8.57 -10.67 1.61
CA GLY A 62 -7.66 -11.73 2.05
C GLY A 62 -6.21 -11.55 1.60
N LYS A 63 -5.83 -10.37 1.10
CA LYS A 63 -4.47 -10.04 0.63
C LYS A 63 -3.87 -8.92 1.46
N LYS A 64 -2.56 -8.98 1.71
CA LYS A 64 -1.85 -7.87 2.37
C LYS A 64 -1.85 -6.64 1.48
N VAL A 65 -2.04 -5.48 2.09
CA VAL A 65 -1.90 -4.16 1.46
C VAL A 65 -0.49 -3.63 1.74
N GLU A 66 0.17 -3.14 0.69
CA GLU A 66 1.45 -2.44 0.76
C GLU A 66 1.28 -1.03 0.21
N VAL A 67 1.77 -0.03 0.94
CA VAL A 67 1.69 1.38 0.54
C VAL A 67 2.99 1.76 -0.15
N ILE A 68 2.91 2.18 -1.41
CA ILE A 68 4.04 2.68 -2.19
C ILE A 68 3.96 4.20 -2.24
N SER A 69 4.84 4.88 -1.51
CA SER A 69 4.84 6.34 -1.47
C SER A 69 5.73 6.95 -2.55
N ALA A 70 5.28 8.04 -3.17
CA ALA A 70 6.02 8.86 -4.10
C ALA A 70 5.90 10.33 -3.71
N ASP A 71 7.05 11.00 -3.60
CA ASP A 71 7.12 12.42 -3.26
C ASP A 71 6.82 13.28 -4.49
N ASP A 72 5.80 14.12 -4.39
CA ASP A 72 5.43 15.09 -5.42
C ASP A 72 6.07 16.47 -5.21
N GLY A 73 6.78 16.69 -4.09
CA GLY A 73 7.48 17.94 -3.77
C GLY A 73 6.58 19.19 -3.67
N GLY A 74 5.26 19.04 -3.73
CA GLY A 74 4.33 20.16 -3.83
C GLY A 74 4.34 20.87 -5.18
N ASP A 75 4.84 20.24 -6.25
CA ASP A 75 5.02 20.86 -7.58
C ASP A 75 4.51 19.96 -8.72
N PRO A 76 3.82 20.51 -9.75
CA PRO A 76 3.24 19.73 -10.84
C PRO A 76 4.25 18.87 -11.61
N LYS A 77 5.47 19.38 -11.84
CA LYS A 77 6.49 18.66 -12.62
C LYS A 77 6.99 17.44 -11.86
N THR A 78 7.26 17.58 -10.57
CA THR A 78 7.65 16.44 -9.72
C THR A 78 6.49 15.49 -9.50
N ALA A 79 5.24 15.98 -9.46
CA ALA A 79 4.04 15.14 -9.41
C ALA A 79 3.90 14.23 -10.64
N ALA A 80 4.16 14.73 -11.85
CA ALA A 80 4.16 13.90 -13.06
C ALA A 80 5.17 12.74 -12.98
N LEU A 81 6.37 13.00 -12.44
CA LEU A 81 7.39 11.97 -12.21
C LEU A 81 6.99 11.00 -11.09
N ALA A 82 6.38 11.49 -10.02
CA ALA A 82 5.85 10.68 -8.93
C ALA A 82 4.75 9.73 -9.42
N ALA A 83 3.80 10.24 -10.21
CA ALA A 83 2.75 9.45 -10.83
C ALA A 83 3.34 8.37 -11.75
N GLN A 84 4.31 8.73 -12.61
CA GLN A 84 4.99 7.76 -13.46
C GLN A 84 5.68 6.66 -12.66
N LYS A 85 6.35 7.02 -11.55
CA LYS A 85 6.95 6.04 -10.63
C LYS A 85 5.92 5.08 -10.07
N LEU A 86 4.77 5.58 -9.60
CA LEU A 86 3.71 4.71 -9.06
C LEU A 86 3.15 3.75 -10.11
N VAL A 87 2.95 4.21 -11.35
CA VAL A 87 2.54 3.34 -12.47
C VAL A 87 3.54 2.20 -12.70
N THR A 88 4.85 2.48 -12.63
CA THR A 88 5.89 1.44 -12.81
C THR A 88 6.01 0.45 -11.64
N GLN A 89 5.33 0.71 -10.53
CA GLN A 89 5.35 -0.15 -9.34
C GLN A 89 4.17 -1.13 -9.28
N ASP A 90 3.35 -1.20 -10.33
CA ASP A 90 2.15 -2.03 -10.43
C ASP A 90 1.15 -1.77 -9.27
N VAL A 91 0.97 -0.50 -8.90
CA VAL A 91 -0.09 -0.12 -7.94
C VAL A 91 -1.46 -0.30 -8.57
N VAL A 92 -2.43 -0.84 -7.82
CA VAL A 92 -3.80 -1.05 -8.32
C VAL A 92 -4.67 0.21 -8.23
N GLY A 93 -4.18 1.23 -7.52
CA GLY A 93 -4.83 2.51 -7.31
C GLY A 93 -3.90 3.45 -6.55
N ALA A 94 -4.21 4.75 -6.56
CA ALA A 94 -3.41 5.76 -5.88
C ALA A 94 -4.30 6.66 -5.01
N ILE A 95 -3.79 7.03 -3.84
CA ILE A 95 -4.29 8.12 -3.01
C ILE A 95 -3.58 9.38 -3.49
N GLY A 96 -4.36 10.33 -3.99
CA GLY A 96 -3.86 11.58 -4.56
C GLY A 96 -3.50 12.62 -3.49
N THR A 97 -2.60 13.52 -3.88
CA THR A 97 -2.26 14.75 -3.15
C THR A 97 -3.39 15.78 -3.25
N TYR A 98 -3.30 16.90 -2.51
CA TYR A 98 -4.42 17.85 -2.34
C TYR A 98 -4.36 19.10 -3.24
N GLY A 99 -3.19 19.47 -3.78
CA GLY A 99 -3.09 20.65 -4.64
C GLY A 99 -3.61 20.37 -6.04
N SER A 100 -4.65 21.07 -6.52
CA SER A 100 -5.34 20.71 -7.77
C SER A 100 -4.44 20.56 -9.00
N SER A 101 -3.48 21.46 -9.21
CA SER A 101 -2.50 21.37 -10.31
C SER A 101 -1.49 20.25 -10.12
N ILE A 102 -1.20 19.89 -8.87
CA ILE A 102 -0.31 18.78 -8.50
C ILE A 102 -1.04 17.45 -8.72
N THR A 103 -2.34 17.40 -8.41
CA THR A 103 -3.21 16.24 -8.64
C THR A 103 -3.45 15.96 -10.13
N GLU A 104 -3.55 17.00 -10.97
CA GLU A 104 -3.58 16.83 -12.44
C GLU A 104 -2.31 16.14 -12.96
N ALA A 105 -1.17 16.40 -12.31
CA ALA A 105 0.13 15.80 -12.61
C ALA A 105 0.54 15.98 -14.09
N SER A 106 0.37 17.20 -14.61
CA SER A 106 0.69 17.60 -15.98
C SER A 106 1.94 18.46 -16.11
#